data_AF-A0AAW9HY31-F1
#
_entry.id   AF-A0AAW9HY31-F1
#
_cell.length_a   1.000
_cell.length_b   1.000
_cell.length_c   1.000
_cell.angle_alpha   90.00
_cell.angle_beta   90.00
_cell.angle_gamma   90.00
#
_symmetry.space_group_name_H-M   'P 1'
#
loop_
_entity.id
_entity.type
_entity.pdbx_description
1 polymer ?
#
loop_
_entity_poly.entity_id
_entity_poly.type
_entity_poly.pdbx_seq_one_letter_code
_entity_poly.pdbx_strand_id
1 'polypeptide(L)'
;VLQNTVGVTLASLFNLQPLLGLCTASIPMIGGHGTAGSFGPLLESMGVSGATTVSIASATFGLIMGSIIGGLVARNLIHNHKIKTVHDENSKVPPEKVGDFNQENQNILCLKKLMTGASFLFVAMGLGSIISDLIQNSGLTFPSYIG
;
A
#
# COMPACT_ATOMS: atom_id res chain seq x y z
N VAL A 1 11.24 9.77 1.99
CA VAL A 1 12.58 10.31 1.59
C VAL A 1 13.65 9.23 1.65
N LEU A 2 13.97 8.68 2.84
CA LEU A 2 15.02 7.65 3.01
C LEU A 2 14.88 6.46 2.04
N GLN A 3 13.66 5.95 1.88
CA GLN A 3 13.36 4.83 0.97
C GLN A 3 13.73 5.11 -0.49
N ASN A 4 13.49 6.34 -0.95
CA ASN A 4 13.79 6.76 -2.33
C ASN A 4 15.29 6.98 -2.51
N THR A 5 15.95 7.55 -1.50
CA THR A 5 17.41 7.68 -1.51
C THR A 5 18.06 6.31 -1.64
N VAL A 6 17.67 5.33 -0.81
CA VAL A 6 18.23 3.98 -0.88
C VAL A 6 17.95 3.32 -2.24
N GLY A 7 16.70 3.33 -2.71
CA GLY A 7 16.34 2.72 -3.99
C GLY A 7 17.06 3.34 -5.20
N VAL A 8 17.13 4.67 -5.25
CA VAL A 8 17.83 5.40 -6.33
C VAL A 8 19.33 5.16 -6.27
N THR A 9 19.95 5.23 -5.09
CA THR A 9 21.39 5.00 -4.94
C THR A 9 21.76 3.57 -5.33
N LEU A 10 20.98 2.56 -4.91
CA LEU A 10 21.23 1.17 -5.32
C LEU A 10 21.08 1.01 -6.84
N ALA A 11 20.04 1.57 -7.46
CA ALA A 11 19.87 1.52 -8.90
C ALA A 11 21.09 2.12 -9.63
N SER A 12 21.58 3.27 -9.16
CA SER A 12 22.79 3.90 -9.72
C SER A 12 24.05 3.05 -9.54
N LEU A 13 24.21 2.37 -8.40
CA LEU A 13 25.35 1.47 -8.16
C LEU A 13 25.36 0.26 -9.11
N PHE A 14 24.19 -0.24 -9.50
CA PHE A 14 24.05 -1.33 -10.47
C PHE A 14 24.02 -0.85 -11.93
N ASN A 15 24.34 0.42 -12.21
CA ASN A 15 24.24 1.04 -13.54
C ASN A 15 22.84 0.95 -14.16
N LEU A 16 21.80 0.89 -13.33
CA LEU A 16 20.39 0.96 -13.74
C LEU A 16 19.89 2.40 -13.71
N GLN A 17 18.79 2.66 -14.41
CA GLN A 17 18.17 3.99 -14.38
C GLN A 17 17.68 4.34 -12.97
N PRO A 18 17.99 5.54 -12.44
CA PRO A 18 17.51 6.01 -11.14
C PRO A 18 15.99 5.92 -10.95
N LEU A 19 15.22 6.14 -12.01
CA LEU A 19 13.76 6.02 -12.02
C LEU A 19 13.29 4.59 -11.72
N LEU A 20 14.05 3.58 -12.17
CA LEU A 20 13.78 2.18 -11.81
C LEU A 20 13.97 1.95 -10.30
N GLY A 21 14.89 2.67 -9.68
CA GLY A 21 15.05 2.70 -8.22
C GLY A 21 13.77 3.15 -7.51
N LEU A 22 13.04 4.13 -8.07
CA LEU A 22 11.75 4.56 -7.52
C LEU A 22 10.66 3.48 -7.66
N CYS A 23 10.69 2.67 -8.73
CA CYS A 23 9.83 1.50 -8.91
C CYS A 23 10.06 0.42 -7.85
N THR A 24 11.20 0.41 -7.16
CA THR A 24 11.46 -0.52 -6.04
C THR A 24 11.23 0.11 -4.66
N ALA A 25 10.97 1.42 -4.63
CA ALA A 25 10.91 2.25 -3.43
C ALA A 25 9.49 2.78 -3.18
N SER A 26 9.29 4.10 -3.06
CA SER A 26 8.00 4.66 -2.62
C SER A 26 6.81 4.33 -3.51
N ILE A 27 7.01 4.15 -4.82
CA ILE A 27 5.92 3.93 -5.78
C ILE A 27 5.09 2.70 -5.37
N PRO A 28 5.67 1.49 -5.25
CA PRO A 28 4.92 0.33 -4.76
C PRO A 28 4.69 0.30 -3.25
N MET A 29 5.51 0.97 -2.45
CA MET A 29 5.53 0.75 -0.99
C MET A 29 4.58 1.65 -0.21
N ILE A 30 4.07 2.72 -0.82
CA ILE A 30 3.04 3.59 -0.22
C ILE A 30 1.63 3.15 -0.66
N GLY A 31 1.42 2.91 -1.95
CA GLY A 31 0.10 2.58 -2.48
C GLY A 31 -0.01 1.22 -3.16
N GLY A 32 0.94 0.32 -2.91
CA GLY A 32 0.87 -1.08 -3.29
C GLY A 32 0.74 -1.27 -4.80
N HIS A 33 -0.01 -2.30 -5.17
CA HIS A 33 -0.28 -2.68 -6.55
C HIS A 33 -1.05 -1.62 -7.32
N GLY A 34 -1.86 -0.79 -6.65
CA GLY A 34 -2.61 0.30 -7.29
C GLY A 34 -1.67 1.39 -7.82
N THR A 35 -0.80 1.91 -6.95
CA THR A 35 0.20 2.90 -7.34
C THR A 35 1.24 2.32 -8.30
N ALA A 36 1.67 1.07 -8.09
CA ALA A 36 2.54 0.36 -9.03
C ALA A 36 1.92 0.22 -10.43
N GLY A 37 0.63 -0.13 -10.50
CA GLY A 37 -0.10 -0.33 -11.75
C GLY A 37 -0.37 0.96 -12.53
N SER A 38 -0.51 2.11 -11.84
CA SER A 38 -0.70 3.38 -12.53
C SER A 38 0.59 4.08 -12.91
N PHE A 39 1.63 4.01 -12.08
CA PHE A 39 2.91 4.67 -12.37
C PHE A 39 3.87 3.80 -13.18
N GLY A 40 3.78 2.47 -13.10
CA GLY A 40 4.63 1.55 -13.87
C GLY A 40 4.62 1.86 -15.38
N PRO A 41 3.45 1.88 -16.03
CA PRO A 41 3.36 2.16 -17.47
C PRO A 41 3.82 3.58 -17.83
N LEU A 42 3.60 4.55 -16.94
CA LEU A 42 4.08 5.92 -17.11
C LEU A 42 5.61 5.97 -17.10
N LEU A 43 6.28 5.24 -16.19
CA LEU A 43 7.74 5.19 -16.16
C LEU A 43 8.31 4.42 -17.36
N GLU A 44 7.61 3.38 -17.82
CA GLU A 44 7.97 2.69 -19.07
C GLU A 44 7.89 3.61 -20.29
N SER A 45 6.86 4.44 -20.40
CA SER A 45 6.74 5.42 -21.49
C SER A 45 7.81 6.53 -21.43
N MET A 46 8.36 6.80 -20.24
CA MET A 46 9.52 7.67 -20.05
C MET A 46 10.86 7.00 -20.39
N GLY A 47 10.86 5.75 -20.86
CA GLY A 47 12.06 5.02 -21.29
C GLY A 47 12.65 4.09 -20.24
N VAL A 48 11.90 3.78 -19.17
CA VAL A 48 12.33 2.84 -18.12
C VAL A 48 11.86 1.43 -18.41
N SER A 49 12.73 0.64 -19.04
CA SER A 49 12.39 -0.73 -19.42
C SER A 49 12.04 -1.59 -18.20
N GLY A 50 10.86 -2.24 -18.24
CA GLY A 50 10.39 -3.15 -17.20
C GLY A 50 9.95 -2.48 -15.90
N ALA A 51 9.73 -1.15 -15.90
CA ALA A 51 9.28 -0.42 -14.72
C ALA A 51 7.98 -0.98 -14.12
N THR A 52 7.03 -1.40 -14.97
CA THR A 52 5.75 -1.97 -14.52
C THR A 52 5.96 -3.29 -13.81
N THR A 53 6.72 -4.21 -14.43
CA THR A 53 6.99 -5.53 -13.87
C THR A 53 7.74 -5.43 -12.55
N VAL A 54 8.79 -4.62 -12.48
CA VAL A 54 9.60 -4.43 -11.28
C VAL A 54 8.79 -3.78 -10.17
N SER A 55 7.93 -2.81 -10.50
CA SER A 55 7.08 -2.12 -9.51
C SER A 55 6.05 -3.06 -8.88
N ILE A 56 5.35 -3.86 -9.68
CA ILE A 56 4.36 -4.83 -9.18
C ILE A 56 5.04 -5.95 -8.37
N ALA A 57 6.19 -6.44 -8.84
CA ALA A 57 6.97 -7.42 -8.10
C ALA A 57 7.43 -6.86 -6.74
N SER A 58 7.91 -5.61 -6.72
CA SER A 58 8.33 -4.92 -5.50
C SER A 58 7.17 -4.71 -4.54
N ALA A 59 5.97 -4.38 -5.02
CA ALA A 59 4.78 -4.24 -4.17
C ALA A 59 4.44 -5.56 -3.45
N THR A 60 4.51 -6.68 -4.17
CA THR A 60 4.24 -8.00 -3.61
C THR A 60 5.28 -8.39 -2.57
N PHE A 61 6.57 -8.20 -2.89
CA PHE A 61 7.66 -8.45 -1.96
C PHE A 61 7.56 -7.57 -0.71
N GLY A 62 7.25 -6.28 -0.88
CA GLY A 62 7.06 -5.32 0.19
C GLY A 62 5.99 -5.73 1.18
N LEU A 63 4.85 -6.25 0.71
CA LEU A 63 3.78 -6.74 1.56
C LEU A 63 4.24 -7.94 2.41
N ILE A 64 4.90 -8.91 1.77
CA ILE A 64 5.41 -10.12 2.45
C ILE A 64 6.43 -9.72 3.53
N MET A 65 7.43 -8.92 3.17
CA MET A 65 8.47 -8.50 4.10
C MET A 65 7.94 -7.58 5.19
N GLY A 66 7.03 -6.66 4.85
CA GLY A 66 6.34 -5.80 5.80
C GLY A 66 5.55 -6.59 6.83
N SER A 67 4.90 -7.69 6.43
CA SER A 67 4.18 -8.57 7.34
C SER A 67 5.12 -9.31 8.30
N ILE A 68 6.25 -9.82 7.79
CA ILE A 68 7.26 -10.51 8.61
C ILE A 68 7.85 -9.54 9.64
N ILE A 69 8.34 -8.38 9.18
CA ILE A 69 8.98 -7.39 10.06
C ILE A 69 7.94 -6.83 11.05
N GLY A 70 6.72 -6.53 10.60
CA GLY A 70 5.64 -6.05 11.45
C GLY A 70 5.29 -7.03 12.57
N GLY A 71 5.20 -8.33 12.26
CA GLY A 71 4.98 -9.37 13.26
C GLY A 71 6.10 -9.47 14.29
N LEU A 72 7.36 -9.42 13.84
CA LEU A 72 8.53 -9.45 14.74
C LEU A 72 8.59 -8.21 15.65
N VAL A 73 8.34 -7.02 15.09
CA VAL A 73 8.31 -5.76 15.85
C VAL A 73 7.16 -5.78 16.85
N ALA A 74 5.98 -6.22 16.44
CA ALA A 74 4.82 -6.35 17.34
C ALA A 74 5.13 -7.31 18.50
N ARG A 75 5.69 -8.49 18.23
CA ARG A 75 6.09 -9.44 19.28
C ARG A 75 7.11 -8.84 20.24
N ASN A 76 8.13 -8.15 19.72
CA ASN A 76 9.16 -7.51 20.53
C ASN A 76 8.56 -6.42 21.45
N LEU A 77 7.66 -5.60 20.92
CA LEU A 77 6.96 -4.58 21.71
C LEU A 77 6.05 -5.20 22.79
N ILE A 78 5.30 -6.25 22.46
CA ILE A 78 4.43 -6.96 23.42
C ILE A 78 5.27 -7.50 24.59
N HIS A 79 6.39 -8.16 24.29
CA HIS A 79 7.26 -8.75 25.32
C HIS A 79 7.93 -7.68 26.18
N ASN A 80 8.49 -6.63 25.56
CA ASN A 80 9.21 -5.59 26.27
C ASN A 80 8.31 -4.71 27.14
N HIS A 81 7.08 -4.44 26.69
CA HIS A 81 6.11 -3.62 27.42
C HIS A 81 5.11 -4.44 28.25
N LYS A 82 5.24 -5.78 28.28
CA LYS A 82 4.35 -6.71 29.01
C LYS A 82 2.87 -6.44 28.71
N ILE A 83 2.54 -6.22 27.43
CA ILE A 83 1.18 -5.91 26.99
C ILE A 83 0.31 -7.15 27.22
N LYS A 84 -0.84 -6.99 27.90
CA LYS A 84 -1.82 -8.07 28.04
C LYS A 84 -2.40 -8.42 26.66
N THR A 85 -2.08 -9.60 26.17
CA THR A 85 -2.66 -10.17 24.96
C THR A 85 -3.85 -11.07 25.30
N VAL A 86 -4.76 -11.27 24.34
CA VAL A 86 -5.92 -12.17 24.48
C VAL A 86 -5.48 -13.64 24.66
N HIS A 87 -4.26 -13.95 24.22
CA HIS A 87 -3.65 -15.26 24.33
C HIS A 87 -2.16 -15.10 24.65
N ASP A 88 -1.71 -15.83 25.67
CA ASP A 88 -0.31 -15.88 26.06
C ASP A 88 0.45 -16.86 25.14
N GLU A 89 1.67 -16.51 24.72
CA GLU A 89 2.49 -17.33 23.82
C GLU A 89 2.73 -18.76 24.38
N ASN A 90 2.69 -18.93 25.71
CA ASN A 90 2.90 -20.22 26.38
C ASN A 90 1.60 -21.01 26.66
N SER A 91 0.43 -20.46 26.34
CA SER A 91 -0.84 -21.13 26.60
C SER A 91 -1.09 -22.24 25.57
N LYS A 92 -1.19 -23.49 26.05
CA LYS A 92 -1.58 -24.64 25.20
C LYS A 92 -3.07 -24.67 24.86
N VAL A 93 -3.86 -23.79 25.47
CA VAL A 93 -5.30 -23.69 25.25
C VAL A 93 -5.53 -22.76 24.07
N PRO A 94 -6.06 -23.24 22.93
CA PRO A 94 -6.34 -22.36 21.80
C PRO A 94 -7.25 -21.21 22.25
N PRO A 95 -7.02 -19.98 21.78
CA PRO A 95 -7.84 -18.85 22.17
C PRO A 95 -9.30 -19.11 21.77
N GLU A 96 -10.23 -19.11 22.74
CA GLU A 96 -11.68 -19.19 22.49
C GLU A 96 -12.17 -18.05 21.59
N LYS A 97 -11.47 -16.91 21.64
CA LYS A 97 -11.64 -15.77 20.74
C LYS A 97 -10.31 -15.47 20.07
N VAL A 98 -10.13 -15.95 18.85
CA VAL A 98 -9.14 -15.38 17.93
C VAL A 98 -9.47 -13.89 17.87
N GLY A 99 -8.54 -13.04 18.29
CA GLY A 99 -8.80 -11.63 18.57
C GLY A 99 -9.37 -10.88 17.38
N ASP A 100 -10.68 -10.89 17.24
CA ASP A 100 -11.41 -9.91 16.47
C ASP A 100 -11.55 -8.68 17.36
N PHE A 101 -10.49 -7.87 17.43
CA PHE A 101 -10.52 -6.52 18.00
C PHE A 101 -11.36 -5.56 17.13
N ASN A 102 -12.49 -6.03 16.60
CA ASN A 102 -13.58 -5.24 16.02
C ASN A 102 -14.89 -5.46 16.79
N GLN A 103 -14.82 -5.83 18.07
CA GLN A 103 -16.01 -5.97 18.90
C GLN A 103 -16.55 -4.62 19.43
N GLU A 104 -16.31 -3.53 18.70
CA GLU A 104 -17.04 -2.25 18.80
C GLU A 104 -17.45 -1.74 17.41
N ASN A 105 -18.12 -2.58 16.62
CA ASN A 105 -19.33 -2.19 15.90
C ASN A 105 -19.80 -3.38 15.07
N GLN A 106 -20.79 -4.09 15.61
CA GLN A 106 -21.75 -4.83 14.79
C GLN A 106 -22.59 -3.83 13.98
N ASN A 107 -21.96 -3.03 13.12
CA ASN A 107 -22.64 -2.54 11.94
C ASN A 107 -22.84 -3.79 11.08
N ILE A 108 -23.93 -4.52 11.34
CA ILE A 108 -24.41 -5.59 10.46
C ILE A 108 -24.24 -5.06 9.04
N LEU A 109 -23.42 -5.75 8.25
CA LEU A 109 -23.18 -5.44 6.84
C LEU A 109 -24.52 -5.58 6.11
N CYS A 110 -25.32 -4.51 6.17
CA CYS A 110 -26.59 -4.41 5.51
C CYS A 110 -26.30 -3.99 4.08
N LEU A 111 -26.87 -4.72 3.11
CA LEU A 111 -26.78 -4.39 1.69
C LEU A 111 -27.08 -2.91 1.43
N LYS A 112 -27.99 -2.30 2.21
CA LYS A 112 -28.32 -0.87 2.13
C LYS A 112 -27.13 0.03 2.50
N LYS A 113 -26.39 -0.26 3.58
CA LYS A 113 -25.21 0.51 3.99
C LYS A 113 -24.05 0.34 3.00
N LEU A 114 -23.85 -0.88 2.50
CA LEU A 114 -22.86 -1.15 1.45
C LEU A 114 -23.22 -0.39 0.17
N MET A 115 -24.48 -0.47 -0.27
CA MET A 115 -24.95 0.23 -1.46
C MET A 115 -24.86 1.75 -1.32
N THR A 116 -25.20 2.30 -0.15
CA THR A 116 -25.02 3.73 0.13
C THR A 116 -23.53 4.11 0.12
N GLY A 117 -22.66 3.31 0.74
CA GLY A 117 -21.21 3.53 0.69
C GLY A 117 -20.66 3.49 -0.74
N ALA A 118 -21.07 2.49 -1.53
CA ALA A 118 -20.71 2.36 -2.93
C ALA A 118 -21.20 3.57 -3.75
N SER A 119 -22.43 4.05 -3.49
CA SER A 119 -22.97 5.22 -4.18
C SER A 119 -22.17 6.49 -3.91
N PHE A 120 -21.76 6.73 -2.66
CA PHE A 120 -20.87 7.84 -2.33
C PHE A 120 -19.50 7.69 -2.97
N LEU A 121 -18.97 6.46 -3.05
CA LEU A 121 -17.69 6.18 -3.68
C LEU A 121 -17.74 6.45 -5.18
N PHE A 122 -18.82 6.07 -5.88
CA PHE A 122 -19.02 6.39 -7.30
C PHE A 122 -19.15 7.89 -7.55
N VAL A 123 -19.89 8.61 -6.70
CA VAL A 123 -20.01 10.07 -6.81
C VAL A 123 -18.66 10.74 -6.59
N ALA A 124 -17.89 10.30 -5.58
CA ALA A 124 -16.56 10.80 -5.32
C ALA A 124 -15.60 10.54 -6.50
N MET A 125 -15.57 9.32 -7.02
CA MET A 125 -14.75 8.96 -8.20
C MET A 125 -15.16 9.76 -9.45
N GLY A 126 -16.46 9.97 -9.66
CA GLY A 126 -16.98 10.75 -10.77
C GLY A 126 -16.56 12.23 -10.70
N LEU A 127 -16.71 12.85 -9.53
CA LEU A 127 -16.24 14.22 -9.30
C LEU A 127 -14.72 14.32 -9.41
N GLY A 128 -14.01 13.34 -8.86
CA GLY A 128 -12.55 13.28 -8.89
C GLY A 128 -11.96 13.12 -10.29
N SER A 129 -12.66 12.42 -11.18
CA SER A 129 -12.29 12.34 -12.60
C SER A 129 -12.34 13.72 -13.27
N ILE A 130 -13.37 14.53 -13.01
CA ILE A 130 -13.48 15.88 -13.59
C ILE A 130 -12.34 16.78 -13.09
N ILE A 131 -12.01 16.67 -11.79
CA ILE A 131 -10.89 17.39 -11.18
C ILE A 131 -9.56 16.93 -11.78
N SER A 132 -9.39 15.62 -11.96
CA SER A 132 -8.20 15.03 -12.58
C SER A 132 -7.95 15.56 -13.99
N ASP A 133 -9.00 15.68 -14.81
CA ASP A 133 -8.89 16.22 -16.16
C ASP A 133 -8.48 17.70 -16.15
N LEU A 134 -8.98 18.48 -15.19
CA LEU A 134 -8.63 19.89 -15.01
C LEU A 134 -7.15 20.05 -14.60
N ILE A 135 -6.66 19.16 -13.73
CA ILE A 135 -5.26 19.14 -13.29
C ILE A 135 -4.33 18.73 -14.45
N GLN A 136 -4.72 17.75 -15.26
CA GLN A 136 -3.95 17.34 -16.44
C GLN A 136 -3.85 18.47 -17.47
N ASN A 137 -4.92 19.25 -17.66
CA ASN A 137 -4.90 20.45 -18.51
C ASN A 137 -3.97 21.55 -17.97
N SER A 138 -3.66 21.54 -16.67
CA SER A 138 -2.71 22.47 -16.02
C SER A 138 -1.24 22.03 -16.19
N GLY A 139 -0.98 20.90 -16.86
CA GLY A 139 0.36 20.40 -17.16
C GLY A 139 0.94 19.45 -16.11
N LEU A 140 0.17 19.05 -15.09
CA LEU A 140 0.59 18.09 -14.07
C LEU A 140 0.02 16.70 -14.38
N THR A 141 0.89 15.68 -14.47
CA THR A 141 0.48 14.30 -14.70
C THR A 141 0.25 13.57 -13.39
N PHE A 142 -1.01 13.35 -13.03
CA PHE A 142 -1.39 12.49 -11.91
C PHE A 142 -2.18 11.27 -12.41
N PRO A 143 -2.00 10.09 -11.80
CA PRO A 143 -2.92 8.99 -11.98
C PRO A 143 -4.37 9.38 -11.68
N SER A 144 -5.29 8.82 -12.45
CA SER A 144 -6.73 9.08 -12.36
C SER A 144 -7.38 8.67 -11.04
N TYR A 145 -6.70 7.89 -10.19
CA TYR A 145 -7.21 7.51 -8.87
C TYR A 145 -6.86 8.51 -7.75
N ILE A 146 -6.03 9.52 -8.04
CA ILE A 146 -5.60 10.52 -7.05
C ILE A 146 -6.59 11.70 -6.96
N GLY A 147 -7.25 12.04 -8.07
CA GLY A 147 -8.22 13.13 -8.12
C GLY A 147 -9.59 12.74 -7.61
#